data_AF-A0A7S2QCG0-F1
#
_entry.id   AF-A0A7S2QCG0-F1
#
_cell.length_a   1.000
_cell.length_b   1.000
_cell.length_c   1.000
_cell.angle_alpha   90.00
_cell.angle_beta   90.00
_cell.angle_gamma   90.00
#
_symmetry.space_group_name_H-M   'P 1'
#
loop_
_entity.id
_entity.type
_entity.pdbx_description
1 polymer ?
#
loop_
_entity_poly.entity_id
_entity_poly.type
_entity_poly.pdbx_seq_one_letter_code
_entity_poly.pdbx_strand_id
1 'polypeptide(L)'
;GGSWQQSGSQEWDATDSVPEPWYIDTHDLVLEPSNGQEHRFTVVVLHSCSGGPDDFLPFFHRLDLPFRGHVRAVVPCSPVRLESSYGWEKEQNSWFEYDCDSPDGNAVKFASQLTEQRQRLLRLLEAE
;
A
#
# COMPACT_ATOMS: atom_id res chain seq x y z
N GLY A 1 -31.75 42.74 -25.01
CA GLY A 1 -31.39 42.48 -23.61
C GLY A 1 -32.09 41.22 -23.18
N GLY A 2 -31.36 40.10 -23.15
CA GLY A 2 -31.91 38.79 -22.75
C GLY A 2 -31.81 38.62 -21.24
N SER A 3 -32.96 38.46 -20.59
CA SER A 3 -33.09 38.11 -19.18
C SER A 3 -32.69 36.65 -18.99
N TRP A 4 -31.65 36.39 -18.19
CA TRP A 4 -31.29 35.05 -17.75
C TRP A 4 -32.08 34.74 -16.48
N GLN A 5 -33.06 33.84 -16.59
CA GLN A 5 -33.78 33.28 -15.45
C GLN A 5 -32.81 32.42 -14.61
N GLN A 6 -32.71 32.73 -13.32
CA GLN A 6 -32.00 31.92 -12.34
C GLN A 6 -32.70 30.56 -12.22
N SER A 7 -32.08 29.52 -12.77
CA SER A 7 -32.42 28.14 -12.47
C SER A 7 -32.02 27.86 -11.02
N GLY A 8 -33.01 27.54 -10.19
CA GLY A 8 -32.85 27.26 -8.76
C GLY A 8 -31.78 26.19 -8.51
N SER A 9 -30.89 26.49 -7.58
CA SER A 9 -30.03 25.51 -6.93
C SER A 9 -30.92 24.52 -6.18
N GLN A 10 -31.05 23.31 -6.69
CA GLN A 10 -31.48 22.17 -5.89
C GLN A 10 -30.45 21.97 -4.78
N GLU A 11 -30.83 22.29 -3.55
CA GLU A 11 -30.15 21.83 -2.34
C GLU A 11 -30.23 20.30 -2.36
N TRP A 12 -29.07 19.68 -2.60
CA TRP A 12 -28.91 18.26 -2.35
C TRP A 12 -28.90 18.07 -0.84
N ASP A 13 -30.00 17.56 -0.30
CA ASP A 13 -30.10 17.09 1.08
C ASP A 13 -28.98 16.07 1.33
N ALA A 14 -27.91 16.51 1.99
CA ALA A 14 -26.74 15.73 2.34
C ALA A 14 -27.02 14.87 3.58
N THR A 15 -28.11 14.10 3.58
CA THR A 15 -28.49 13.23 4.71
C THR A 15 -28.02 11.79 4.59
N ASP A 16 -27.38 11.42 3.48
CA ASP A 16 -26.59 10.19 3.40
C ASP A 16 -25.12 10.57 3.46
N SER A 17 -24.52 10.45 4.64
CA SER A 17 -23.07 10.49 4.79
C SER A 17 -22.48 9.32 4.00
N VAL A 18 -22.14 9.56 2.73
CA VAL A 18 -21.32 8.63 1.96
C VAL A 18 -20.06 8.42 2.80
N PRO A 19 -19.75 7.20 3.26
CA PRO A 19 -18.53 6.94 4.00
C PRO A 19 -17.36 7.47 3.17
N GLU A 20 -16.43 8.18 3.81
CA GLU A 20 -15.22 8.59 3.10
C GLU A 20 -14.62 7.35 2.44
N PRO A 21 -14.38 7.40 1.12
CA PRO A 21 -13.89 6.23 0.41
C PRO A 21 -12.56 5.78 1.03
N TRP A 22 -12.53 4.52 1.45
CA TRP A 22 -11.37 3.90 2.07
C TRP A 22 -10.42 3.42 0.97
N TYR A 23 -9.33 4.16 0.76
CA TYR A 23 -8.37 3.90 -0.32
C TYR A 23 -7.12 3.15 0.14
N ILE A 24 -7.12 2.59 1.35
CA ILE A 24 -5.97 1.86 1.88
C ILE A 24 -6.13 0.39 1.45
N ASP A 25 -5.29 -0.04 0.51
CA ASP A 25 -5.19 -1.45 0.14
C ASP A 25 -4.80 -2.29 1.37
N THR A 26 -5.34 -3.49 1.48
CA THR A 26 -5.10 -4.39 2.62
C THR A 26 -4.74 -5.82 2.21
N HIS A 27 -4.52 -6.08 0.92
CA HIS A 27 -4.21 -7.41 0.38
C HIS A 27 -2.77 -7.50 -0.09
N ASP A 28 -2.14 -8.65 0.09
CA ASP A 28 -0.85 -8.94 -0.56
C ASP A 28 -1.07 -9.19 -2.06
N LEU A 29 -0.15 -8.71 -2.90
CA LEU A 29 -0.12 -9.06 -4.33
C LEU A 29 0.82 -10.24 -4.54
N VAL A 30 0.31 -11.31 -5.16
CA VAL A 30 1.11 -12.47 -5.55
C VAL A 30 0.92 -12.72 -7.04
N LEU A 31 2.01 -12.66 -7.78
CA LEU A 31 2.05 -13.00 -9.20
C LEU A 31 2.79 -14.32 -9.36
N GLU A 32 2.01 -15.37 -9.63
CA GLU A 32 2.56 -16.70 -9.84
C GLU A 32 3.23 -16.82 -11.21
N PRO A 33 4.30 -17.62 -11.33
CA PRO A 33 4.90 -17.91 -12.62
C PRO A 33 3.89 -18.62 -13.53
N SER A 34 3.97 -18.37 -14.84
CA SER A 34 3.01 -18.94 -15.81
C SER A 34 3.05 -20.47 -15.85
N ASN A 35 4.16 -21.08 -15.43
CA ASN A 35 4.29 -22.51 -15.22
C ASN A 35 4.75 -22.77 -13.77
N GLY A 36 3.84 -23.17 -12.89
CA GLY A 36 4.13 -23.37 -11.46
C GLY A 36 5.13 -24.51 -11.16
N GLN A 37 5.41 -25.40 -12.12
CA GLN A 37 6.45 -26.45 -12.00
C GLN A 37 7.87 -25.89 -12.22
N GLU A 38 7.97 -24.66 -12.70
CA GLU A 38 9.19 -24.01 -13.17
C GLU A 38 9.58 -22.81 -12.30
N HIS A 39 8.97 -22.65 -11.14
CA HIS A 39 9.36 -21.65 -10.15
C HIS A 39 10.79 -21.90 -9.68
N ARG A 40 11.66 -20.88 -9.81
CA ARG A 40 13.06 -20.94 -9.39
C ARG A 40 13.48 -19.79 -8.50
N PHE A 41 12.78 -18.67 -8.61
CA PHE A 41 13.13 -17.44 -7.93
C PHE A 41 11.89 -16.78 -7.36
N THR A 42 11.99 -16.30 -6.12
CA THR A 42 10.99 -15.44 -5.49
C THR A 42 11.57 -14.06 -5.31
N VAL A 43 10.87 -13.06 -5.84
CA VAL A 43 11.19 -11.65 -5.64
C VAL A 43 10.15 -11.08 -4.69
N VAL A 44 10.62 -10.65 -3.52
CA VAL A 44 9.80 -9.91 -2.55
C VAL A 44 10.05 -8.42 -2.75
N VAL A 45 8.99 -7.66 -3.02
CA VAL A 45 9.06 -6.20 -3.23
C VAL A 45 8.28 -5.52 -2.13
N LEU A 46 8.86 -4.51 -1.48
CA LEU A 46 8.20 -3.75 -0.43
C LEU A 46 7.82 -2.38 -0.96
N HIS A 47 6.54 -2.03 -0.86
CA HIS A 47 6.06 -0.71 -1.24
C HIS A 47 6.43 0.35 -0.18
N SER A 48 6.40 1.62 -0.56
CA SER A 48 6.68 2.73 0.35
C SER A 48 5.53 3.00 1.31
N CYS A 49 5.77 3.83 2.32
CA CYS A 49 4.71 4.39 3.17
C CYS A 49 3.60 5.01 2.31
N SER A 50 2.35 4.88 2.77
CA SER A 50 1.10 5.24 2.11
C SER A 50 0.82 4.56 0.77
N GLY A 51 1.71 3.71 0.27
CA GLY A 51 1.51 2.92 -0.95
C GLY A 51 0.74 1.64 -0.71
N GLY A 52 0.55 0.88 -1.79
CA GLY A 52 -0.07 -0.43 -1.77
C GLY A 52 0.67 -1.41 -2.68
N PRO A 53 0.40 -2.72 -2.56
CA PRO A 53 1.01 -3.71 -3.43
C PRO A 53 0.74 -3.49 -4.92
N ASP A 54 -0.43 -2.95 -5.25
CA ASP A 54 -0.87 -2.73 -6.63
C ASP A 54 -0.07 -1.63 -7.34
N ASP A 55 0.65 -0.77 -6.61
CA ASP A 55 1.60 0.22 -7.15
C ASP A 55 2.68 -0.43 -8.04
N PHE A 56 2.96 -1.72 -7.82
CA PHE A 56 3.97 -2.48 -8.54
C PHE A 56 3.45 -3.26 -9.74
N LEU A 57 2.13 -3.33 -9.98
CA LEU A 57 1.59 -3.98 -11.17
C LEU A 57 2.22 -3.43 -12.47
N PRO A 58 2.36 -2.10 -12.68
CA PRO A 58 3.00 -1.56 -13.87
C PRO A 58 4.48 -1.98 -13.99
N PHE A 59 5.19 -2.08 -12.86
CA PHE A 59 6.58 -2.55 -12.84
C PHE A 59 6.67 -3.99 -13.35
N PHE A 60 5.85 -4.90 -12.81
CA PHE A 60 5.86 -6.29 -13.27
C PHE A 60 5.37 -6.44 -14.70
N HIS A 61 4.38 -5.68 -15.15
CA HIS A 61 3.96 -5.71 -16.55
C HIS A 61 5.10 -5.34 -17.50
N ARG A 62 5.92 -4.36 -17.15
CA ARG A 62 7.08 -3.90 -17.94
C ARG A 62 8.35 -4.72 -17.72
N LEU A 63 8.38 -5.60 -16.72
CA LEU A 63 9.51 -6.46 -16.45
C LEU A 63 9.64 -7.49 -17.58
N ASP A 64 10.53 -7.19 -18.52
CA ASP A 64 10.84 -8.06 -19.66
C ASP A 64 12.14 -8.81 -19.38
N LEU A 65 12.00 -9.94 -18.68
CA LEU A 65 13.12 -10.84 -18.35
C LEU A 65 12.94 -12.16 -19.10
N PRO A 66 14.00 -12.73 -19.69
CA PRO A 66 13.93 -14.03 -20.37
C PRO A 66 13.42 -15.16 -19.48
N PHE A 67 13.55 -15.01 -18.16
CA PHE A 67 13.15 -15.97 -17.14
C PHE A 67 11.92 -15.53 -16.33
N ARG A 68 11.16 -14.54 -16.78
CA ARG A 68 9.95 -14.05 -16.07
C ARG A 68 8.98 -15.18 -15.71
N GLY A 69 8.82 -16.17 -16.59
CA GLY A 69 7.99 -17.35 -16.35
C GLY A 69 8.46 -18.27 -15.21
N HIS A 70 9.63 -18.01 -14.63
CA HIS A 70 10.21 -18.72 -13.48
C HIS A 70 10.21 -17.89 -12.19
N VAL A 71 9.79 -16.62 -12.26
CA VAL A 71 9.83 -15.68 -11.14
C VAL A 71 8.45 -15.57 -10.52
N ARG A 72 8.34 -15.94 -9.25
CA ARG A 72 7.21 -15.58 -8.42
C ARG A 72 7.47 -14.20 -7.84
N ALA A 73 6.52 -13.29 -7.98
CA ALA A 73 6.62 -11.97 -7.36
C ALA A 73 5.62 -11.87 -6.21
N VAL A 74 6.09 -11.42 -5.05
CA VAL A 74 5.29 -11.20 -3.86
C VAL A 74 5.49 -9.75 -3.43
N VAL A 75 4.39 -9.00 -3.35
CA VAL A 75 4.39 -7.65 -2.80
C VAL A 75 3.45 -7.65 -1.60
N PRO A 76 3.97 -7.86 -0.37
CA PRO A 76 3.13 -7.84 0.80
C PRO A 76 2.64 -6.41 1.06
N CYS A 77 1.39 -6.29 1.52
CA CYS A 77 0.83 -5.03 1.98
C CYS A 77 1.30 -4.75 3.41
N SER A 78 1.92 -3.62 3.67
CA SER A 78 2.24 -3.23 5.03
C SER A 78 0.97 -3.11 5.90
N PRO A 79 1.06 -3.31 7.22
CA PRO A 79 -0.07 -3.03 8.11
C PRO A 79 -0.52 -1.57 8.02
N VAL A 80 -1.80 -1.33 8.33
CA VAL A 80 -2.31 0.02 8.56
C VAL A 80 -1.83 0.49 9.93
N ARG A 81 -1.22 1.68 10.00
CA ARG A 81 -0.71 2.30 11.22
C ARG A 81 -1.12 3.77 11.28
N LEU A 82 -1.19 4.31 12.50
CA LEU A 82 -1.51 5.72 12.72
C LEU A 82 -0.21 6.53 12.73
N GLU A 83 0.05 7.24 11.65
CA GLU A 83 1.27 8.04 11.51
C GLU A 83 1.01 9.46 11.99
N SER A 84 1.92 9.94 12.85
CA SER A 84 1.86 11.27 13.46
C SER A 84 3.07 12.08 13.01
N SER A 85 2.84 13.25 12.41
CA SER A 85 3.92 14.13 11.96
C SER A 85 3.53 15.60 12.08
N TYR A 86 4.22 16.36 12.92
CA TYR A 86 4.00 17.81 13.06
C TYR A 86 2.54 18.20 13.37
N GLY A 87 1.85 17.41 14.18
CA GLY A 87 0.44 17.63 14.56
C GLY A 87 -0.60 17.14 13.52
N TRP A 88 -0.16 16.50 12.44
CA TRP A 88 -1.01 15.73 11.55
C TRP A 88 -1.03 14.27 11.99
N GLU A 89 -2.22 13.64 11.97
CA GLU A 89 -2.41 12.21 12.24
C GLU A 89 -3.28 11.60 11.15
N LYS A 90 -2.84 10.48 10.56
CA LYS A 90 -3.66 9.73 9.60
C LYS A 90 -3.28 8.26 9.60
N GLU A 91 -4.28 7.41 9.38
CA GLU A 91 -4.07 6.01 9.07
C GLU A 91 -3.52 5.85 7.65
N GLN A 92 -2.45 5.08 7.52
CA GLN A 92 -1.88 4.72 6.24
C GLN A 92 -1.14 3.39 6.32
N ASN A 93 -0.94 2.79 5.16
CA ASN A 93 -0.07 1.64 5.01
C ASN A 93 1.37 2.03 5.41
N SER A 94 1.87 1.44 6.49
CA SER A 94 3.23 1.68 6.96
C SER A 94 3.86 0.42 7.56
N TRP A 95 5.09 0.12 7.13
CA TRP A 95 5.85 -1.00 7.67
C TRP A 95 6.18 -0.80 9.15
N PHE A 96 6.38 0.46 9.54
CA PHE A 96 6.67 0.89 10.90
C PHE A 96 6.38 2.38 11.03
N GLU A 97 5.95 2.81 12.22
CA GLU A 97 5.69 4.21 12.50
C GLU A 97 6.99 5.01 12.61
N TYR A 98 6.97 6.21 12.05
CA TYR A 98 8.11 7.11 12.07
C TYR A 98 8.04 8.06 13.27
N ASP A 99 9.17 8.24 13.94
CA ASP A 99 9.33 9.28 14.93
C ASP A 99 9.64 10.60 14.20
N CYS A 100 8.58 11.32 13.85
CA CYS A 100 8.68 12.60 13.13
C CYS A 100 8.87 13.80 14.07
N ASP A 101 8.62 13.62 15.37
CA ASP A 101 8.63 14.71 16.34
C ASP A 101 9.98 14.80 17.10
N SER A 102 10.86 13.82 16.92
CA SER A 102 12.22 13.85 17.49
C SER A 102 13.23 14.53 16.55
N PRO A 103 14.37 15.00 17.11
CA PRO A 103 15.43 15.62 16.31
C PRO A 103 16.02 14.71 15.23
N ASP A 104 15.91 13.39 15.41
CA ASP A 104 16.41 12.35 14.50
C ASP A 104 15.37 11.95 13.44
N GLY A 105 14.40 12.84 13.17
CA GLY A 105 13.22 12.65 12.32
C GLY A 105 13.31 11.59 11.23
N ASN A 106 12.23 10.80 11.08
CA ASN A 106 12.15 9.58 10.25
C ASN A 106 12.89 8.36 10.84
N ALA A 107 13.28 8.40 12.11
CA ALA A 107 13.69 7.20 12.82
C ALA A 107 12.49 6.26 13.04
N VAL A 108 12.76 4.98 13.28
CA VAL A 108 11.71 4.01 13.63
C VAL A 108 11.23 4.29 15.06
N LYS A 109 9.94 4.58 15.22
CA LYS A 109 9.31 4.89 16.52
C LYS A 109 9.26 3.67 17.44
N PHE A 110 8.97 2.49 16.88
CA PHE A 110 8.86 1.25 17.63
C PHE A 110 9.71 0.13 17.01
N ALA A 111 10.85 -0.17 17.62
CA ALA A 111 11.77 -1.21 17.14
C ALA A 111 11.13 -2.62 17.05
N SER A 112 10.08 -2.88 17.84
CA SER A 112 9.29 -4.11 17.76
C SER A 112 8.64 -4.31 16.40
N GLN A 113 8.25 -3.24 15.70
CA GLN A 113 7.63 -3.31 14.38
C GLN A 113 8.61 -3.84 13.33
N LEU A 114 9.91 -3.55 13.44
CA LEU A 114 10.93 -4.16 12.57
C LEU A 114 11.02 -5.67 12.78
N THR A 115 10.91 -6.12 14.04
CA THR A 115 10.94 -7.55 14.36
C THR A 115 9.70 -8.26 13.82
N GLU A 116 8.54 -7.63 13.97
CA GLU A 116 7.26 -8.09 13.43
C GLU A 116 7.32 -8.23 11.90
N GLN A 117 7.78 -7.18 11.19
CA GLN A 117 7.88 -7.23 9.73
C GLN A 117 8.90 -8.26 9.27
N ARG A 118 10.05 -8.38 9.93
CA ARG A 118 11.03 -9.44 9.63
C ARG A 118 10.41 -10.83 9.75
N GLN A 119 9.67 -11.12 10.82
CA GLN A 119 9.01 -12.42 10.99
C GLN A 119 7.94 -12.66 9.94
N ARG A 120 7.22 -11.62 9.52
CA ARG A 120 6.26 -11.72 8.41
C ARG A 120 6.94 -12.07 7.10
N LEU A 121 8.04 -11.38 6.76
CA LEU A 121 8.80 -11.64 5.52
C LEU A 121 9.41 -13.05 5.52
N LEU A 122 9.94 -13.52 6.65
CA LEU A 122 10.46 -14.88 6.78
C LEU A 122 9.36 -15.92 6.54
N ARG A 123 8.15 -15.73 7.12
CA ARG A 123 7.02 -16.64 6.86
C ARG A 123 6.60 -16.68 5.38
N LEU A 124 6.66 -15.54 4.68
CA LEU A 124 6.36 -15.50 3.25
C LEU A 124 7.38 -16.26 2.40
N LEU A 125 8.63 -16.31 2.86
CA LEU A 125 9.72 -17.04 2.19
C LEU A 125 9.76 -18.53 2.59
N GLU A 126 9.35 -18.88 3.80
CA GLU A 126 9.33 -20.24 4.34
C GLU A 126 8.07 -21.02 3.99
N ALA A 127 7.00 -20.35 3.55
CA ALA A 127 5.76 -21.00 3.07
C ALA A 127 5.90 -21.63 1.67
N GLU A 128 7.12 -21.68 1.12
CA GLU A 128 7.50 -22.38 -0.11
C GLU A 128 7.98 -23.82 0.17
#